data_AF-A0A5C5X6M8-F1
#
_entry.id   AF-A0A5C5X6M8-F1
#
_cell.length_a   1.000
_cell.length_b   1.000
_cell.length_c   1.000
_cell.angle_alpha   90.00
_cell.angle_beta   90.00
_cell.angle_gamma   90.00
#
_symmetry.space_group_name_H-M   'P 1'
#
loop_
_entity.id
_entity.type
_entity.pdbx_description
1 polymer ?
#
loop_
_entity_poly.entity_id
_entity_poly.type
_entity_poly.pdbx_seq_one_letter_code
_entity_poly.pdbx_strand_id
1 'polypeptide(L)'
;MAIQFHCPYCTATVRVKDDAAGKVGSCPKCGSRVRIPSPKPTPTASLEAVDPSLADTDEFDVYDPNSAPPVEAKEKPPQESGDPKPSNPLLQTTTEFNLSEATSGSTPENAAEPFPLISPEPRPLTSRPSRRRRKSRWGMLLPPLFFGGLLVLLGVIYSFQTRPVFTGTIQGERLPADHILRMELKAEDFSIPEERFNTVLEQLKETPTTVRSNLVVLDLSANGNKLQMTLSPGRQAEFVKAPLLSLSDINTFYQDQFRDLEQQRFQELKSGINRMFEEWSDPQASSQNALLPEYRQSVVYNTFVSGLGRICHAVEELTAYPCVHESQSGDFYFLVPIGTETFTIHERKADGAISVFPSEFAVKVNVAPQTAEDLEIEVETHEAESEDPTDMESETSDDSTSDDSTSGMESPMELDSDSETSEQ
;
A
#
# COMPACT_ATOMS: atom_id res chain seq x y z
N MET A 1 26.23 20.07 4.68
CA MET A 1 25.02 19.99 5.53
C MET A 1 24.36 18.62 5.33
N ALA A 2 23.27 18.35 6.05
CA ALA A 2 22.52 17.11 5.89
C ALA A 2 21.12 17.44 5.35
N ILE A 3 20.73 16.77 4.27
CA ILE A 3 19.38 16.84 3.70
C ILE A 3 18.47 15.96 4.55
N GLN A 4 17.35 16.53 5.01
CA GLN A 4 16.31 15.80 5.73
C GLN A 4 15.05 15.80 4.88
N PHE A 5 14.48 14.62 4.66
CA PHE A 5 13.21 14.48 3.92
C PHE A 5 12.41 13.29 4.48
N HIS A 6 11.11 13.23 4.19
CA HIS A 6 10.26 12.10 4.57
C HIS A 6 10.24 11.06 3.44
N CYS A 7 10.45 9.79 3.80
CA CYS A 7 10.33 8.69 2.85
C CYS A 7 8.89 8.63 2.30
N PRO A 8 8.68 8.63 0.97
CA PRO A 8 7.32 8.59 0.41
C PRO A 8 6.57 7.29 0.72
N TYR A 9 7.28 6.22 1.06
CA TYR A 9 6.68 4.91 1.34
C TYR A 9 6.28 4.73 2.80
N CYS A 10 7.20 4.99 3.74
CA CYS A 10 6.97 4.75 5.17
C CYS A 10 6.85 6.02 6.01
N THR A 11 6.93 7.21 5.40
CA THR A 11 6.89 8.53 6.05
C THR A 11 8.01 8.83 7.06
N ALA A 12 8.93 7.90 7.29
CA ALA A 12 10.05 8.13 8.21
C ALA A 12 10.97 9.26 7.74
N THR A 13 11.47 10.04 8.69
CA THR A 13 12.48 11.09 8.43
C THR A 13 13.82 10.45 8.09
N VAL A 14 14.29 10.68 6.87
CA VAL A 14 15.58 10.21 6.36
C VAL A 14 16.56 11.38 6.38
N ARG A 15 17.74 11.16 6.99
CA ARG A 15 18.84 12.13 7.03
C ARG A 15 20.01 11.60 6.20
N VAL A 16 20.41 12.35 5.19
CA VAL A 16 21.53 12.00 4.29
C VAL A 16 22.46 13.19 4.12
N LYS A 17 23.70 12.93 3.71
CA LYS A 17 24.68 13.99 3.40
C LYS A 17 24.31 14.69 2.08
N ASP A 18 24.70 15.96 1.94
CA ASP A 18 24.40 16.76 0.73
C ASP A 18 24.95 16.15 -0.58
N ASP A 19 26.03 15.38 -0.52
CA ASP A 19 26.61 14.66 -1.67
C ASP A 19 25.69 13.56 -2.23
N ALA A 20 24.64 13.22 -1.49
CA ALA A 20 23.62 12.28 -1.90
C ALA A 20 22.43 12.96 -2.61
N ALA A 21 22.40 14.30 -2.69
CA ALA A 21 21.40 15.06 -3.45
C ALA A 21 21.22 14.52 -4.87
N GLY A 22 19.96 14.23 -5.25
CA GLY A 22 19.59 13.76 -6.58
C GLY A 22 19.90 12.29 -6.87
N LYS A 23 20.61 11.60 -5.97
CA LYS A 23 20.93 10.16 -6.08
C LYS A 23 19.79 9.31 -5.51
N VAL A 24 19.75 8.06 -5.95
CA VAL A 24 18.83 7.04 -5.41
C VAL A 24 19.55 6.30 -4.27
N GLY A 25 18.93 6.28 -3.09
CA GLY A 25 19.39 5.55 -1.91
C GLY A 25 18.29 4.67 -1.33
N SER A 26 18.62 3.80 -0.37
CA SER A 26 17.61 3.01 0.36
C SER A 26 17.20 3.70 1.65
N CYS A 27 15.89 3.72 1.95
CA CYS A 27 15.36 4.21 3.21
C CYS A 27 15.86 3.33 4.37
N PRO A 28 16.45 3.89 5.45
CA PRO A 28 16.97 3.11 6.56
C PRO A 28 15.88 2.45 7.43
N LYS A 29 14.61 2.80 7.24
CA LYS A 29 13.48 2.25 8.00
C LYS A 29 12.77 1.13 7.27
N CYS A 30 12.43 1.33 6.00
CA CYS A 30 11.66 0.34 5.21
C CYS A 30 12.46 -0.32 4.08
N GLY A 31 13.71 0.06 3.82
CA GLY A 31 14.53 -0.51 2.74
C GLY A 31 14.22 0.01 1.33
N SER A 32 13.05 0.61 1.12
CA SER A 32 12.59 1.10 -0.18
C SER A 32 13.56 2.08 -0.83
N ARG A 33 13.76 1.97 -2.15
CA ARG A 33 14.63 2.86 -2.92
C ARG A 33 13.95 4.21 -3.12
N VAL A 34 14.57 5.27 -2.62
CA VAL A 34 14.07 6.65 -2.65
C VAL A 34 15.09 7.58 -3.29
N ARG A 35 14.63 8.52 -4.12
CA ARG A 35 15.49 9.57 -4.67
C ARG A 35 15.59 10.72 -3.67
N ILE A 36 16.82 11.11 -3.35
CA ILE A 36 17.09 12.17 -2.39
C ILE A 36 16.81 13.52 -3.08
N PRO A 37 15.98 14.41 -2.52
CA PRO A 37 15.70 15.71 -3.10
C PRO A 37 16.99 16.50 -3.34
N SER A 38 17.14 17.10 -4.52
CA SER A 38 18.22 18.06 -4.76
C SER A 38 17.76 19.43 -4.25
N PRO A 39 18.51 20.11 -3.37
CA PRO A 39 18.15 21.46 -2.99
C PRO A 39 18.11 22.31 -4.26
N LYS A 40 16.96 22.95 -4.52
CA LYS A 40 16.84 23.93 -5.60
C LYS A 40 17.94 24.97 -5.35
N PRO A 41 18.83 25.25 -6.33
CA PRO A 41 19.92 26.18 -6.11
C PRO A 41 19.30 27.49 -5.66
N THR A 42 19.52 27.87 -4.39
CA THR A 42 19.16 29.20 -3.92
C THR A 42 19.87 30.16 -4.86
N PRO A 43 19.15 31.05 -5.57
CA PRO A 43 19.79 32.00 -6.45
C PRO A 43 20.78 32.77 -5.57
N THR A 44 22.06 32.47 -5.76
CA THR A 44 23.16 33.17 -5.13
C THR A 44 22.94 34.63 -5.45
N ALA A 45 22.48 35.39 -4.47
CA ALA A 45 22.31 36.83 -4.60
C ALA A 45 23.66 37.36 -5.08
N SER A 46 23.67 37.78 -6.34
CA SER A 46 24.83 38.36 -7.00
C SER A 46 25.13 39.66 -6.28
N LEU A 47 26.05 39.59 -5.31
CA LEU A 47 26.68 40.74 -4.67
C LEU A 47 27.67 41.37 -5.66
N GLU A 48 27.17 41.96 -6.75
CA GLU A 48 27.95 42.85 -7.60
C GLU A 48 27.09 44.01 -8.10
N ALA A 49 27.02 45.06 -7.28
CA ALA A 49 26.91 46.44 -7.73
C ALA A 49 27.63 47.31 -6.69
N VAL A 50 28.96 47.22 -6.70
CA VAL A 50 29.83 48.21 -6.06
C VAL A 50 29.81 49.45 -6.95
N ASP A 51 29.16 50.50 -6.46
CA ASP A 51 29.18 51.85 -7.01
C ASP A 51 30.58 52.48 -6.77
N PRO A 52 31.34 52.86 -7.82
CA PRO A 52 32.65 53.49 -7.66
C PRO A 52 32.49 55.01 -7.62
N SER A 53 32.01 55.55 -6.50
CA SER A 53 32.10 56.98 -6.25
C SER A 53 31.98 57.30 -4.77
N LEU A 54 33.11 57.43 -4.09
CA LEU A 54 33.46 58.65 -3.35
C LEU A 54 34.85 58.50 -2.73
N ALA A 55 35.69 59.47 -3.10
CA ALA A 55 37.00 59.72 -2.55
C ALA A 55 36.91 60.29 -1.13
N ASP A 56 38.04 60.18 -0.43
CA ASP A 56 38.46 60.96 0.74
C ASP A 56 37.65 60.81 2.03
N THR A 57 38.18 60.01 2.96
CA THR A 57 38.78 60.62 4.16
C THR A 57 39.73 59.66 4.86
N ASP A 58 40.91 60.19 5.14
CA ASP A 58 41.94 59.68 6.04
C ASP A 58 41.40 59.31 7.42
N GLU A 59 42.27 58.62 8.17
CA GLU A 59 42.53 58.88 9.59
C GLU A 59 42.20 57.71 10.56
N PHE A 60 43.29 57.05 11.01
CA PHE A 60 43.49 56.37 12.31
C PHE A 60 42.85 54.98 12.52
N ASP A 61 43.45 54.00 13.20
CA ASP A 61 44.79 53.79 13.76
C ASP A 61 44.84 52.31 14.25
N VAL A 62 46.06 51.76 14.39
CA VAL A 62 46.44 50.56 15.17
C VAL A 62 45.89 49.19 14.74
N TYR A 63 46.71 48.45 13.98
CA TYR A 63 46.68 46.97 13.93
C TYR A 63 47.91 46.41 14.66
N ASP A 64 47.67 45.69 15.75
CA ASP A 64 48.65 44.95 16.54
C ASP A 64 49.03 43.63 15.82
N PRO A 65 50.29 43.42 15.43
CA PRO A 65 50.69 42.24 14.64
C PRO A 65 50.93 40.96 15.47
N ASN A 66 50.47 40.86 16.73
CA ASN A 66 50.91 39.76 17.61
C ASN A 66 49.81 38.99 18.36
N SER A 67 48.71 38.63 17.69
CA SER A 67 47.72 37.68 18.24
C SER A 67 47.53 36.47 17.33
N ALA A 68 48.45 35.50 17.45
CA ALA A 68 48.24 34.14 16.97
C ALA A 68 47.62 33.28 18.09
N PRO A 69 46.46 32.64 17.89
CA PRO A 69 46.02 31.57 18.78
C PRO A 69 46.71 30.23 18.44
N PRO A 70 46.87 29.33 19.42
CA PRO A 70 47.72 28.15 19.30
C PRO A 70 47.04 27.02 18.53
N VAL A 71 47.81 26.36 17.66
CA VAL A 71 47.44 25.12 16.98
C VAL A 71 47.47 23.98 17.99
N GLU A 72 46.30 23.52 18.41
CA GLU A 72 46.14 22.32 19.24
C GLU A 72 46.11 21.08 18.33
N ALA A 73 47.26 20.41 18.24
CA ALA A 73 47.43 19.15 17.52
C ALA A 73 46.76 18.01 18.29
N LYS A 74 45.64 17.49 17.78
CA LYS A 74 45.07 16.23 18.26
C LYS A 74 45.74 15.05 17.55
N GLU A 75 46.46 14.28 18.34
CA GLU A 75 47.03 12.99 18.01
C GLU A 75 45.96 11.99 17.54
N LYS A 76 46.33 11.27 16.50
CA LYS A 76 45.55 10.22 15.84
C LYS A 76 45.80 8.90 16.59
N PRO A 77 44.78 8.20 17.12
CA PRO A 77 44.99 6.88 17.70
C PRO A 77 45.23 5.82 16.60
N PRO A 78 45.90 4.70 16.93
CA PRO A 78 46.44 3.76 15.95
C PRO A 78 45.33 2.94 15.30
N GLN A 79 45.39 2.80 13.97
CA GLN A 79 44.61 1.81 13.24
C GLN A 79 45.12 0.41 13.56
N GLU A 80 44.32 -0.35 14.30
CA GLU A 80 44.51 -1.78 14.50
C GLU A 80 43.97 -2.52 13.27
N SER A 81 44.89 -3.07 12.49
CA SER A 81 44.64 -3.95 11.35
C SER A 81 44.21 -5.33 11.85
N GLY A 82 42.93 -5.64 11.72
CA GLY A 82 42.39 -6.99 11.93
C GLY A 82 41.69 -7.49 10.67
N ASP A 83 42.32 -8.45 9.98
CA ASP A 83 41.74 -9.24 8.90
C ASP A 83 40.54 -10.05 9.39
N PRO A 84 39.36 -10.00 8.74
CA PRO A 84 38.33 -11.00 8.95
C PRO A 84 38.55 -12.22 8.04
N LYS A 85 39.05 -13.29 8.66
CA LYS A 85 39.05 -14.66 8.13
C LYS A 85 37.61 -15.18 7.97
N PRO A 86 37.25 -15.84 6.84
CA PRO A 86 35.91 -16.38 6.64
C PRO A 86 35.70 -17.63 7.49
N SER A 87 34.71 -17.56 8.39
CA SER A 87 34.24 -18.70 9.19
C SER A 87 32.80 -18.98 8.82
N ASN A 88 32.61 -19.98 7.96
CA ASN A 88 31.33 -20.63 7.69
C ASN A 88 30.99 -21.57 8.87
N PRO A 89 29.78 -21.50 9.46
CA PRO A 89 29.17 -22.67 10.05
C PRO A 89 28.01 -23.13 9.19
N LEU A 90 28.18 -24.31 8.59
CA LEU A 90 27.06 -25.18 8.22
C LEU A 90 26.20 -25.40 9.47
N LEU A 91 24.93 -25.02 9.42
CA LEU A 91 23.90 -25.61 10.26
C LEU A 91 22.88 -26.28 9.35
N GLN A 92 22.96 -27.60 9.35
CA GLN A 92 21.89 -28.49 8.94
C GLN A 92 20.74 -28.31 9.94
N THR A 93 19.55 -27.97 9.44
CA THR A 93 18.32 -28.14 10.21
C THR A 93 17.37 -28.93 9.35
N THR A 94 17.43 -30.25 9.54
CA THR A 94 16.35 -31.19 9.23
C THR A 94 15.27 -30.97 10.28
N THR A 95 14.20 -30.27 9.92
CA THR A 95 12.98 -30.26 10.74
C THR A 95 12.05 -31.32 10.19
N GLU A 96 12.08 -32.47 10.85
CA GLU A 96 11.08 -33.53 10.75
C GLU A 96 9.74 -32.95 11.22
N PHE A 97 8.76 -32.97 10.32
CA PHE A 97 7.38 -32.60 10.62
C PHE A 97 6.73 -33.78 11.35
N ASN A 98 6.75 -33.72 12.68
CA ASN A 98 5.98 -34.60 13.55
C ASN A 98 4.51 -34.16 13.49
N LEU A 99 3.70 -34.95 12.78
CA LEU A 99 2.25 -34.84 12.77
C LEU A 99 1.71 -35.81 13.83
N SER A 100 1.49 -35.31 15.05
CA SER A 100 0.81 -36.04 16.12
C SER A 100 -0.58 -35.46 16.36
N GLU A 101 -1.56 -36.27 15.94
CA GLU A 101 -2.84 -36.58 16.58
C GLU A 101 -3.52 -35.52 17.47
N ALA A 102 -4.70 -35.09 17.03
CA ALA A 102 -5.85 -34.89 17.91
C ALA A 102 -7.03 -35.68 17.35
N THR A 103 -7.34 -36.75 18.07
CA THR A 103 -8.40 -37.74 17.88
C THR A 103 -9.75 -37.18 18.33
N SER A 104 -10.78 -37.33 17.49
CA SER A 104 -12.22 -37.41 17.81
C SER A 104 -12.93 -37.65 16.46
N GLY A 105 -13.65 -38.71 16.14
CA GLY A 105 -14.22 -39.82 16.88
C GLY A 105 -15.55 -40.14 16.22
N SER A 106 -15.62 -41.16 15.35
CA SER A 106 -16.86 -41.89 15.02
C SER A 106 -16.60 -43.02 14.00
N THR A 107 -16.64 -44.25 14.50
CA THR A 107 -16.85 -45.51 13.77
C THR A 107 -18.32 -45.57 13.27
N PRO A 108 -18.65 -46.16 12.11
CA PRO A 108 -18.90 -47.62 12.00
C PRO A 108 -18.18 -48.27 10.78
N GLU A 109 -17.53 -49.41 10.94
CA GLU A 109 -18.12 -50.74 10.70
C GLU A 109 -18.60 -50.95 9.25
N ASN A 110 -17.72 -51.49 8.38
CA ASN A 110 -18.16 -52.43 7.35
C ASN A 110 -17.01 -53.23 6.69
N ALA A 111 -17.20 -54.55 6.75
CA ALA A 111 -16.87 -55.59 5.77
C ALA A 111 -15.49 -55.59 5.07
N ALA A 112 -14.70 -56.60 5.44
CA ALA A 112 -13.50 -57.07 4.77
C ALA A 112 -13.82 -57.82 3.46
N GLU A 113 -13.05 -57.56 2.40
CA GLU A 113 -12.83 -58.49 1.29
C GLU A 113 -11.32 -58.70 1.04
N PRO A 114 -10.84 -59.94 0.86
CA PRO A 114 -9.43 -60.26 0.65
C PRO A 114 -9.04 -60.30 -0.84
N PHE A 115 -7.96 -59.60 -1.20
CA PHE A 115 -7.32 -59.72 -2.53
C PHE A 115 -6.32 -60.89 -2.59
N PRO A 116 -6.21 -61.60 -3.72
CA PRO A 116 -5.40 -62.81 -3.84
C PRO A 116 -3.92 -62.55 -4.14
N LEU A 117 -3.08 -63.38 -3.51
CA LEU A 117 -1.66 -63.61 -3.79
C LEU A 117 -1.42 -64.11 -5.23
N ILE A 118 -0.56 -63.43 -5.97
CA ILE A 118 0.00 -63.94 -7.23
C ILE A 118 1.43 -64.44 -6.98
N SER A 119 1.63 -65.72 -7.27
CA SER A 119 2.88 -66.48 -7.14
C SER A 119 3.81 -66.26 -8.37
N PRO A 120 5.14 -66.43 -8.22
CA PRO A 120 6.11 -66.30 -9.31
C PRO A 120 6.34 -67.64 -10.04
N GLU A 121 6.44 -67.61 -11.37
CA GLU A 121 6.77 -68.80 -12.18
C GLU A 121 8.11 -68.65 -12.93
N PRO A 122 8.95 -69.71 -13.01
CA PRO A 122 10.30 -69.64 -13.59
C PRO A 122 10.44 -70.15 -15.03
N ARG A 123 11.31 -69.46 -15.79
CA ARG A 123 12.28 -69.84 -16.87
C ARG A 123 12.08 -71.17 -17.65
N PRO A 124 12.41 -71.22 -18.98
CA PRO A 124 13.80 -71.60 -19.36
C PRO A 124 14.37 -71.05 -20.69
N LEU A 125 15.65 -71.38 -20.87
CA LEU A 125 16.67 -70.95 -21.83
C LEU A 125 16.53 -71.51 -23.27
N THR A 126 17.09 -70.76 -24.23
CA THR A 126 18.15 -71.14 -25.20
C THR A 126 17.89 -70.63 -26.63
N SER A 127 18.85 -69.89 -27.20
CA SER A 127 19.64 -70.31 -28.38
C SER A 127 20.23 -69.16 -29.22
N ARG A 128 21.49 -69.39 -29.59
CA ARG A 128 22.23 -69.01 -30.82
C ARG A 128 22.65 -67.54 -31.06
N PRO A 129 23.98 -67.27 -31.09
CA PRO A 129 24.52 -65.95 -31.39
C PRO A 129 24.61 -65.72 -32.91
N SER A 130 23.70 -64.92 -33.47
CA SER A 130 23.83 -64.43 -34.84
C SER A 130 24.65 -63.13 -34.82
N ARG A 131 25.86 -63.21 -35.40
CA ARG A 131 26.81 -62.11 -35.57
C ARG A 131 26.33 -61.18 -36.69
N ARG A 132 25.25 -60.43 -36.44
CA ARG A 132 24.74 -59.40 -37.37
C ARG A 132 25.56 -58.11 -37.20
N ARG A 133 26.17 -57.67 -38.31
CA ARG A 133 26.86 -56.38 -38.44
C ARG A 133 26.02 -55.27 -37.80
N ARG A 134 26.55 -54.63 -36.74
CA ARG A 134 26.01 -53.41 -36.12
C ARG A 134 26.04 -52.28 -37.15
N LYS A 135 25.04 -52.20 -38.04
CA LYS A 135 24.70 -50.93 -38.68
C LYS A 135 24.18 -50.03 -37.56
N SER A 136 24.93 -48.96 -37.30
CA SER A 136 24.64 -47.92 -36.31
C SER A 136 23.14 -47.59 -36.27
N ARG A 137 22.46 -48.06 -35.21
CA ARG A 137 21.04 -47.76 -34.92
C ARG A 137 20.84 -46.32 -34.42
N TRP A 138 21.90 -45.50 -34.40
CA TRP A 138 21.83 -44.10 -33.98
C TRP A 138 21.06 -43.22 -34.97
N GLY A 139 20.96 -43.62 -36.24
CA GLY A 139 20.24 -42.86 -37.27
C GLY A 139 18.70 -42.85 -37.16
N MET A 140 18.09 -43.65 -36.27
CA MET A 140 16.62 -43.76 -36.18
C MET A 140 16.02 -43.12 -34.90
N LEU A 141 16.86 -42.70 -33.94
CA LEU A 141 16.41 -42.01 -32.72
C LEU A 141 16.60 -40.48 -32.77
N LEU A 142 17.36 -39.96 -33.75
CA LEU A 142 17.57 -38.52 -33.92
C LEU A 142 16.33 -37.75 -34.38
N PRO A 143 15.50 -38.22 -35.34
CA PRO A 143 14.37 -37.44 -35.84
C PRO A 143 13.35 -36.98 -34.77
N PRO A 144 12.84 -37.84 -33.86
CA PRO A 144 11.82 -37.41 -32.89
C PRO A 144 12.33 -36.40 -31.86
N LEU A 145 13.63 -36.41 -31.53
CA LEU A 145 14.22 -35.42 -30.63
C LEU A 145 14.32 -34.04 -31.27
N PHE A 146 14.64 -33.97 -32.57
CA PHE A 146 14.68 -32.70 -33.30
C PHE A 146 13.27 -32.11 -33.51
N PHE A 147 12.28 -32.91 -33.94
CA PHE A 147 10.92 -32.42 -34.13
C PHE A 147 10.23 -32.08 -32.81
N GLY A 148 10.44 -32.89 -31.76
CA GLY A 148 9.91 -32.59 -30.42
C GLY A 148 10.53 -31.31 -29.83
N GLY A 149 11.85 -31.13 -29.95
CA GLY A 149 12.53 -29.92 -29.52
C GLY A 149 12.06 -28.67 -30.27
N LEU A 150 11.84 -28.77 -31.58
CA LEU A 150 11.31 -27.67 -32.39
C LEU A 150 9.89 -27.30 -31.98
N LEU A 151 9.01 -28.26 -31.70
CA LEU A 151 7.63 -27.97 -31.25
C LEU A 151 7.61 -27.32 -29.86
N VAL A 152 8.45 -27.78 -28.92
CA VAL A 152 8.58 -27.13 -27.61
C VAL A 152 9.12 -25.72 -27.77
N LEU A 153 10.15 -25.51 -28.60
CA LEU A 153 10.70 -24.18 -28.87
C LEU A 153 9.65 -23.26 -29.51
N LEU A 154 8.89 -23.75 -30.49
CA LEU A 154 7.79 -23.00 -31.12
C LEU A 154 6.68 -22.69 -30.11
N GLY A 155 6.34 -23.62 -29.22
CA GLY A 155 5.37 -23.40 -28.14
C GLY A 155 5.86 -22.35 -27.14
N VAL A 156 7.15 -22.34 -26.80
CA VAL A 156 7.76 -21.33 -25.94
C VAL A 156 7.76 -19.96 -26.63
N ILE A 157 8.18 -19.88 -27.89
CA ILE A 157 8.15 -18.63 -28.68
C ILE A 157 6.72 -18.10 -28.80
N TYR A 158 5.76 -18.98 -29.11
CA TYR A 158 4.34 -18.63 -29.19
C TYR A 158 3.85 -18.09 -27.84
N SER A 159 4.16 -18.78 -26.73
CA SER A 159 3.80 -18.33 -25.39
C SER A 159 4.42 -16.97 -25.02
N PHE A 160 5.65 -16.68 -25.45
CA PHE A 160 6.28 -15.37 -25.25
C PHE A 160 5.66 -14.28 -26.13
N GLN A 161 5.25 -14.61 -27.37
CA GLN A 161 4.59 -13.66 -28.27
C GLN A 161 3.14 -13.38 -27.91
N THR A 162 2.43 -14.35 -27.33
CA THR A 162 1.03 -14.20 -26.90
C THR A 162 0.90 -13.76 -25.45
N ARG A 163 1.96 -13.23 -24.82
CA ARG A 163 1.81 -12.66 -23.48
C ARG A 163 0.96 -11.39 -23.60
N PRO A 164 -0.14 -11.29 -22.82
CA PRO A 164 -0.90 -10.05 -22.79
C PRO A 164 0.02 -8.91 -22.35
N VAL A 165 -0.08 -7.76 -23.00
CA VAL A 165 0.68 -6.56 -22.64
C VAL A 165 -0.29 -5.64 -21.91
N PHE A 166 -0.03 -5.36 -20.63
CA PHE A 166 -0.93 -4.54 -19.82
C PHE A 166 -0.55 -3.06 -19.90
N THR A 167 -0.49 -2.55 -21.12
CA THR A 167 -0.21 -1.14 -21.40
C THR A 167 -1.38 -0.51 -22.10
N GLY A 168 -1.67 0.74 -21.78
CA GLY A 168 -2.78 1.45 -22.39
C GLY A 168 -2.76 2.94 -22.05
N THR A 169 -3.69 3.67 -22.63
CA THR A 169 -3.96 5.06 -22.26
C THR A 169 -5.44 5.19 -21.94
N ILE A 170 -5.74 5.75 -20.76
CA ILE A 170 -7.11 6.00 -20.30
C ILE A 170 -7.27 7.48 -19.94
N GLN A 171 -8.51 7.96 -19.95
CA GLN A 171 -8.85 9.30 -19.48
C GLN A 171 -9.21 9.22 -18.00
N GLY A 172 -8.55 10.05 -17.19
CA GLY A 172 -8.85 10.24 -15.79
C GLY A 172 -9.79 11.43 -15.58
N GLU A 173 -10.60 11.36 -14.54
CA GLU A 173 -11.58 12.38 -14.15
C GLU A 173 -11.19 12.95 -12.78
N ARG A 174 -11.06 14.28 -12.69
CA ARG A 174 -10.86 14.96 -11.40
C ARG A 174 -12.16 14.96 -10.64
N LEU A 175 -12.11 14.65 -9.35
CA LEU A 175 -13.27 14.78 -8.48
C LEU A 175 -13.20 16.11 -7.72
N PRO A 176 -14.37 16.63 -7.30
CA PRO A 176 -14.44 17.82 -6.46
C PRO A 176 -13.58 17.74 -5.20
N ALA A 177 -13.08 18.87 -4.71
CA ALA A 177 -12.22 18.95 -3.53
C ALA A 177 -12.92 18.49 -2.23
N ASP A 178 -14.25 18.61 -2.18
CA ASP A 178 -15.12 18.16 -1.08
C ASP A 178 -15.50 16.68 -1.19
N HIS A 179 -15.00 15.95 -2.19
CA HIS A 179 -15.26 14.53 -2.32
C HIS A 179 -14.66 13.78 -1.12
N ILE A 180 -15.51 13.05 -0.38
CA ILE A 180 -15.12 12.27 0.79
C ILE A 180 -15.48 10.81 0.55
N LEU A 181 -14.51 9.93 0.76
CA LEU A 181 -14.73 8.49 0.76
C LEU A 181 -15.01 8.03 2.20
N ARG A 182 -16.04 7.21 2.39
CA ARG A 182 -16.43 6.69 3.72
C ARG A 182 -16.57 5.18 3.70
N MET A 183 -16.00 4.52 4.70
CA MET A 183 -16.10 3.07 4.93
C MET A 183 -16.43 2.77 6.39
N GLU A 184 -17.15 1.67 6.62
CA GLU A 184 -17.51 1.19 7.95
C GLU A 184 -17.07 -0.27 8.11
N LEU A 185 -16.44 -0.58 9.25
CA LEU A 185 -15.99 -1.92 9.58
C LEU A 185 -16.71 -2.45 10.82
N LYS A 186 -17.02 -3.76 10.82
CA LYS A 186 -17.55 -4.48 11.98
C LYS A 186 -16.50 -5.42 12.56
N ALA A 187 -16.65 -5.77 13.85
CA ALA A 187 -15.76 -6.71 14.53
C ALA A 187 -15.78 -8.12 13.88
N GLU A 188 -16.98 -8.57 13.50
CA GLU A 188 -17.26 -9.90 12.94
C GLU A 188 -16.43 -10.18 11.68
N ASP A 189 -16.24 -9.16 10.84
CA ASP A 189 -15.56 -9.28 9.54
C ASP A 189 -14.09 -9.69 9.69
N PHE A 190 -13.46 -9.39 10.84
CA PHE A 190 -12.01 -9.56 11.03
C PHE A 190 -11.64 -10.51 12.18
N SER A 191 -12.61 -11.19 12.78
CA SER A 191 -12.41 -12.09 13.92
C SER A 191 -11.75 -11.40 15.12
N ILE A 192 -12.08 -10.13 15.36
CA ILE A 192 -11.58 -9.37 16.51
C ILE A 192 -12.49 -9.68 17.71
N PRO A 193 -11.94 -9.96 18.91
CA PRO A 193 -12.76 -10.09 20.11
C PRO A 193 -13.62 -8.84 20.33
N GLU A 194 -14.94 -9.00 20.49
CA GLU A 194 -15.89 -7.88 20.63
C GLU A 194 -15.51 -6.93 21.75
N GLU A 195 -15.01 -7.44 22.89
CA GLU A 195 -14.54 -6.64 24.02
C GLU A 195 -13.43 -5.66 23.61
N ARG A 196 -12.43 -6.14 22.85
CA ARG A 196 -11.33 -5.31 22.36
C ARG A 196 -11.84 -4.27 21.36
N PHE A 197 -12.73 -4.68 20.47
CA PHE A 197 -13.30 -3.79 19.47
C PHE A 197 -14.12 -2.67 20.11
N ASN A 198 -14.98 -3.01 21.07
CA ASN A 198 -15.81 -2.06 21.81
C ASN A 198 -14.98 -1.08 22.64
N THR A 199 -13.87 -1.54 23.24
CA THR A 199 -12.95 -0.67 23.98
C THR A 199 -12.39 0.43 23.07
N VAL A 200 -11.92 0.07 21.87
CA VAL A 200 -11.40 1.03 20.89
C VAL A 200 -12.51 1.94 20.36
N LEU A 201 -13.71 1.42 20.10
CA LEU A 201 -14.83 2.25 19.67
C LEU A 201 -15.26 3.28 20.72
N GLU A 202 -15.33 2.89 21.99
CA GLU A 202 -15.70 3.81 23.06
C GLU A 202 -14.69 4.96 23.15
N GLN A 203 -13.41 4.64 23.04
CA GLN A 203 -12.36 5.65 22.97
C GLN A 203 -12.50 6.58 21.75
N LEU A 204 -12.86 6.03 20.58
CA LEU A 204 -13.08 6.82 19.37
C LEU A 204 -14.36 7.66 19.39
N LYS A 205 -15.36 7.31 20.22
CA LYS A 205 -16.52 8.18 20.48
C LYS A 205 -16.11 9.41 21.28
N GLU A 206 -15.28 9.22 22.31
CA GLU A 206 -14.79 10.32 23.15
C GLU A 206 -13.77 11.19 22.41
N THR A 207 -12.88 10.55 21.65
CA THR A 207 -11.75 11.20 20.98
C THR A 207 -11.59 10.68 19.55
N PRO A 208 -12.37 11.22 18.59
CA PRO A 208 -12.16 10.94 17.17
C PRO A 208 -10.73 11.29 16.79
N THR A 209 -10.11 10.45 15.97
CA THR A 209 -8.70 10.62 15.62
C THR A 209 -8.54 11.04 14.19
N THR A 210 -7.85 12.16 13.98
CA THR A 210 -7.57 12.71 12.66
C THR A 210 -6.07 12.65 12.35
N VAL A 211 -5.72 12.09 11.20
CA VAL A 211 -4.36 12.08 10.65
C VAL A 211 -4.33 12.98 9.42
N ARG A 212 -3.57 14.07 9.51
CA ARG A 212 -3.40 15.01 8.41
C ARG A 212 -2.03 14.86 7.77
N SER A 213 -2.00 14.90 6.45
CA SER A 213 -0.80 15.09 5.65
C SER A 213 -1.12 16.03 4.50
N ASN A 214 -0.10 16.44 3.74
CA ASN A 214 -0.32 17.29 2.57
C ASN A 214 -1.17 16.60 1.49
N LEU A 215 -1.15 15.26 1.44
CA LEU A 215 -1.85 14.49 0.41
C LEU A 215 -3.20 13.94 0.86
N VAL A 216 -3.34 13.59 2.14
CA VAL A 216 -4.55 12.93 2.65
C VAL A 216 -4.90 13.45 4.04
N VAL A 217 -6.20 13.63 4.27
CA VAL A 217 -6.81 13.73 5.59
C VAL A 217 -7.58 12.44 5.83
N LEU A 218 -7.29 11.79 6.95
CA LEU A 218 -7.93 10.57 7.38
C LEU A 218 -8.57 10.81 8.74
N ASP A 219 -9.86 10.56 8.85
CA ASP A 219 -10.55 10.58 10.14
C ASP A 219 -11.02 9.17 10.49
N LEU A 220 -10.76 8.77 11.73
CA LEU A 220 -11.27 7.56 12.35
C LEU A 220 -12.23 7.97 13.46
N SER A 221 -13.44 7.44 13.41
CA SER A 221 -14.49 7.69 14.39
C SER A 221 -15.29 6.42 14.64
N ALA A 222 -16.08 6.42 15.71
CA ALA A 222 -17.05 5.37 15.95
C ALA A 222 -18.43 5.81 15.43
N ASN A 223 -19.11 4.93 14.68
CA ASN A 223 -20.52 5.10 14.30
C ASN A 223 -21.32 3.92 14.87
N GLY A 224 -21.87 4.10 16.07
CA GLY A 224 -22.54 3.02 16.81
C GLY A 224 -21.56 1.92 17.22
N ASN A 225 -21.77 0.71 16.70
CA ASN A 225 -20.90 -0.46 16.90
C ASN A 225 -19.95 -0.72 15.72
N LYS A 226 -19.71 0.29 14.89
CA LYS A 226 -18.83 0.19 13.72
C LYS A 226 -17.69 1.19 13.82
N LEU A 227 -16.53 0.79 13.33
CA LEU A 227 -15.42 1.70 13.08
C LEU A 227 -15.68 2.41 11.75
N GLN A 228 -15.86 3.72 11.78
CA GLN A 228 -16.00 4.54 10.59
C GLN A 228 -14.65 5.15 10.23
N MET A 229 -14.29 5.05 8.96
CA MET A 229 -13.12 5.70 8.39
C MET A 229 -13.56 6.61 7.25
N THR A 230 -13.06 7.84 7.23
CA THR A 230 -13.26 8.77 6.13
C THR A 230 -11.94 9.27 5.58
N LEU A 231 -11.86 9.35 4.27
CA LEU A 231 -10.66 9.73 3.53
C LEU A 231 -11.01 10.87 2.58
N SER A 232 -10.29 11.98 2.71
CA SER A 232 -10.44 13.16 1.87
C SER A 232 -9.08 13.70 1.41
N PRO A 233 -9.05 14.54 0.36
CA PRO A 233 -7.80 15.10 -0.13
C PRO A 233 -7.15 16.01 0.92
N GLY A 234 -5.82 16.00 0.96
CA GLY A 234 -5.04 16.99 1.70
C GLY A 234 -4.90 18.30 0.94
N ARG A 235 -4.21 19.28 1.55
CA ARG A 235 -4.02 20.63 0.98
C ARG A 235 -3.28 20.69 -0.36
N GLN A 236 -2.59 19.63 -0.75
CA GLN A 236 -1.76 19.57 -1.96
C GLN A 236 -2.14 18.41 -2.86
N ALA A 237 -3.27 17.76 -2.64
CA ALA A 237 -3.72 16.66 -3.48
C ALA A 237 -5.17 16.84 -3.90
N GLU A 238 -5.52 16.18 -5.00
CA GLU A 238 -6.87 16.02 -5.49
C GLU A 238 -7.12 14.55 -5.82
N PHE A 239 -8.39 14.15 -5.82
CA PHE A 239 -8.76 12.82 -6.29
C PHE A 239 -8.79 12.79 -7.82
N VAL A 240 -8.16 11.77 -8.39
CA VAL A 240 -8.35 11.40 -9.79
C VAL A 240 -8.92 9.99 -9.87
N LYS A 241 -10.08 9.87 -10.51
CA LYS A 241 -10.74 8.62 -10.88
C LYS A 241 -10.18 8.13 -12.21
N ALA A 242 -9.77 6.88 -12.28
CA ALA A 242 -9.22 6.23 -13.45
C ALA A 242 -9.95 4.90 -13.72
N PRO A 243 -10.67 4.75 -14.86
CA PRO A 243 -11.46 3.57 -15.18
C PRO A 243 -10.55 2.43 -15.69
N LEU A 244 -9.71 1.86 -14.81
CA LEU A 244 -8.66 0.92 -15.20
C LEU A 244 -9.24 -0.36 -15.84
N LEU A 245 -10.39 -0.85 -15.35
CA LEU A 245 -11.06 -2.03 -15.90
C LEU A 245 -11.77 -1.77 -17.24
N SER A 246 -11.75 -0.54 -17.77
CA SER A 246 -12.18 -0.28 -19.16
C SER A 246 -11.24 -0.91 -20.18
N LEU A 247 -10.00 -1.25 -19.79
CA LEU A 247 -9.04 -1.98 -20.61
C LEU A 247 -9.33 -3.49 -20.49
N SER A 248 -9.79 -4.09 -21.59
CA SER A 248 -10.27 -5.49 -21.62
C SER A 248 -9.25 -6.49 -21.08
N ASP A 249 -7.98 -6.35 -21.45
CA ASP A 249 -6.93 -7.31 -21.06
C ASP A 249 -6.68 -7.28 -19.55
N ILE A 250 -6.75 -6.09 -18.94
CA ILE A 250 -6.62 -5.92 -17.48
C ILE A 250 -7.85 -6.47 -16.79
N ASN A 251 -9.06 -6.21 -17.32
CA ASN A 251 -10.29 -6.74 -16.75
C ASN A 251 -10.33 -8.26 -16.80
N THR A 252 -9.99 -8.89 -17.92
CA THR A 252 -9.91 -10.35 -18.04
C THR A 252 -8.92 -10.94 -17.02
N PHE A 253 -7.72 -10.39 -16.95
CA PHE A 253 -6.73 -10.79 -15.95
C PHE A 253 -7.27 -10.64 -14.52
N TYR A 254 -7.94 -9.53 -14.23
CA TYR A 254 -8.49 -9.27 -12.91
C TYR A 254 -9.57 -10.28 -12.53
N GLN A 255 -10.50 -10.59 -13.42
CA GLN A 255 -11.52 -11.62 -13.17
C GLN A 255 -10.89 -12.98 -12.91
N ASP A 256 -9.85 -13.34 -13.67
CA ASP A 256 -9.14 -14.61 -13.52
C ASP A 256 -8.36 -14.70 -12.19
N GLN A 257 -7.89 -13.58 -11.64
CA GLN A 257 -7.05 -13.51 -10.44
C GLN A 257 -7.75 -12.92 -9.21
N PHE A 258 -9.02 -12.52 -9.34
CA PHE A 258 -9.74 -11.75 -8.32
C PHE A 258 -9.67 -12.40 -6.95
N ARG A 259 -9.99 -13.71 -6.89
CA ARG A 259 -10.04 -14.46 -5.64
C ARG A 259 -8.70 -14.47 -4.91
N ASP A 260 -7.59 -14.67 -5.64
CA ASP A 260 -6.26 -14.76 -5.05
C ASP A 260 -5.78 -13.39 -4.58
N LEU A 261 -6.00 -12.35 -5.38
CA LEU A 261 -5.67 -10.96 -5.03
C LEU A 261 -6.45 -10.49 -3.81
N GLU A 262 -7.75 -10.80 -3.78
CA GLU A 262 -8.65 -10.42 -2.70
C GLU A 262 -8.34 -11.18 -1.41
N GLN A 263 -8.00 -12.47 -1.51
CA GLN A 263 -7.55 -13.25 -0.35
C GLN A 263 -6.27 -12.66 0.25
N GLN A 264 -5.28 -12.29 -0.58
CA GLN A 264 -4.06 -11.65 -0.09
C GLN A 264 -4.34 -10.31 0.57
N ARG A 265 -5.18 -9.47 -0.04
CA ARG A 265 -5.61 -8.20 0.54
C ARG A 265 -6.28 -8.41 1.89
N PHE A 266 -7.23 -9.33 1.96
CA PHE A 266 -7.99 -9.59 3.18
C PHE A 266 -7.09 -10.12 4.30
N GLN A 267 -6.12 -10.98 3.99
CA GLN A 267 -5.13 -11.45 4.97
C GLN A 267 -4.28 -10.30 5.52
N GLU A 268 -3.78 -9.43 4.64
CA GLU A 268 -3.00 -8.25 5.02
C GLU A 268 -3.83 -7.31 5.90
N LEU A 269 -5.04 -6.97 5.45
CA LEU A 269 -5.98 -6.12 6.18
C LEU A 269 -6.34 -6.70 7.55
N LYS A 270 -6.69 -7.99 7.62
CA LYS A 270 -7.00 -8.67 8.87
C LYS A 270 -5.83 -8.63 9.84
N SER A 271 -4.61 -8.89 9.37
CA SER A 271 -3.42 -8.82 10.22
C SER A 271 -3.14 -7.39 10.71
N GLY A 272 -3.29 -6.40 9.83
CA GLY A 272 -3.10 -4.98 10.15
C GLY A 272 -4.11 -4.49 11.18
N ILE A 273 -5.39 -4.81 11.00
CA ILE A 273 -6.45 -4.41 11.94
C ILE A 273 -6.23 -5.07 13.30
N ASN A 274 -5.96 -6.38 13.36
CA ASN A 274 -5.75 -7.06 14.63
C ASN A 274 -4.58 -6.44 15.42
N ARG A 275 -3.48 -6.14 14.73
CA ARG A 275 -2.32 -5.47 15.33
C ARG A 275 -2.65 -4.05 15.78
N MET A 276 -3.33 -3.28 14.93
CA MET A 276 -3.76 -1.91 15.27
C MET A 276 -4.61 -1.91 16.53
N PHE A 277 -5.63 -2.77 16.62
CA PHE A 277 -6.52 -2.85 17.78
C PHE A 277 -5.80 -3.38 19.03
N GLU A 278 -4.84 -4.29 18.89
CA GLU A 278 -4.01 -4.75 20.00
C GLU A 278 -3.19 -3.60 20.59
N GLU A 279 -2.45 -2.87 19.75
CA GLU A 279 -1.64 -1.73 20.18
C GLU A 279 -2.50 -0.57 20.70
N TRP A 280 -3.69 -0.34 20.12
CA TRP A 280 -4.59 0.74 20.54
C TRP A 280 -5.26 0.44 21.88
N SER A 281 -5.53 -0.84 22.16
CA SER A 281 -6.09 -1.29 23.44
C SER A 281 -5.09 -1.27 24.60
N ASP A 282 -3.80 -1.09 24.34
CA ASP A 282 -2.79 -1.01 25.39
C ASP A 282 -2.80 0.39 26.06
N PRO A 283 -3.19 0.50 27.34
CA PRO A 283 -3.23 1.78 28.05
C PRO A 283 -1.84 2.41 28.24
N GLN A 284 -0.75 1.64 28.05
CA GLN A 284 0.62 2.14 28.17
C GLN A 284 1.23 2.59 26.84
N ALA A 285 0.56 2.37 25.70
CA ALA A 285 1.01 2.86 24.40
C ALA A 285 0.87 4.38 24.34
N SER A 286 1.89 5.08 24.82
CA SER A 286 1.94 6.54 24.89
C SER A 286 1.81 7.14 23.48
N SER A 287 0.71 7.87 23.26
CA SER A 287 0.28 8.52 22.01
C SER A 287 -0.19 7.57 20.90
N GLN A 288 -1.40 7.07 21.08
CA GLN A 288 -2.13 6.26 20.08
C GLN A 288 -2.17 6.91 18.68
N ASN A 289 -2.19 8.24 18.60
CA ASN A 289 -2.17 8.98 17.32
C ASN A 289 -0.84 8.85 16.56
N ALA A 290 0.26 8.54 17.23
CA ALA A 290 1.58 8.44 16.60
C ALA A 290 1.72 7.20 15.70
N LEU A 291 0.90 6.17 15.92
CA LEU A 291 0.99 4.89 15.20
C LEU A 291 0.13 4.84 13.94
N LEU A 292 -0.89 5.70 13.80
CA LEU A 292 -1.79 5.69 12.64
C LEU A 292 -1.10 5.88 11.28
N PRO A 293 -0.01 6.67 11.14
CA PRO A 293 0.76 6.70 9.89
C PRO A 293 1.28 5.32 9.48
N GLU A 294 1.60 4.42 10.42
CA GLU A 294 2.09 3.06 10.13
C GLU A 294 0.96 2.16 9.60
N TYR A 295 -0.28 2.37 10.08
CA TYR A 295 -1.47 1.62 9.66
C TYR A 295 -2.16 2.17 8.42
N ARG A 296 -1.74 3.34 7.94
CA ARG A 296 -2.34 3.99 6.77
C ARG A 296 -2.41 3.06 5.56
N GLN A 297 -1.33 2.32 5.29
CA GLN A 297 -1.27 1.48 4.11
C GLN A 297 -1.87 0.09 4.32
N SER A 298 -1.57 -0.54 5.46
CA SER A 298 -1.99 -1.92 5.74
C SER A 298 -3.47 -2.02 6.15
N VAL A 299 -4.03 -0.97 6.75
CA VAL A 299 -5.42 -0.94 7.24
C VAL A 299 -6.27 0.00 6.41
N VAL A 300 -5.93 1.28 6.38
CA VAL A 300 -6.83 2.31 5.85
C VAL A 300 -7.02 2.10 4.35
N TYR A 301 -5.97 2.24 3.53
CA TYR A 301 -6.11 2.06 2.08
C TYR A 301 -6.64 0.68 1.71
N ASN A 302 -6.15 -0.38 2.37
CA ASN A 302 -6.63 -1.75 2.14
C ASN A 302 -8.13 -1.94 2.45
N THR A 303 -8.74 -1.07 3.26
CA THR A 303 -10.20 -1.10 3.51
C THR A 303 -11.00 -0.50 2.35
N PHE A 304 -10.43 0.48 1.64
CA PHE A 304 -11.12 1.18 0.55
C PHE A 304 -10.87 0.55 -0.83
N VAL A 305 -9.91 -0.36 -0.96
CA VAL A 305 -9.59 -1.02 -2.24
C VAL A 305 -9.97 -2.50 -2.24
N SER A 306 -10.08 -3.11 -3.42
CA SER A 306 -10.13 -4.56 -3.59
C SER A 306 -8.75 -5.10 -3.99
N GLY A 307 -8.69 -6.37 -4.39
CA GLY A 307 -7.44 -7.07 -4.66
C GLY A 307 -6.49 -6.34 -5.63
N LEU A 308 -7.02 -5.72 -6.68
CA LEU A 308 -6.20 -5.04 -7.70
C LEU A 308 -5.73 -3.66 -7.22
N GLY A 309 -6.59 -2.85 -6.61
CA GLY A 309 -6.23 -1.55 -6.05
C GLY A 309 -5.08 -1.64 -5.06
N ARG A 310 -5.03 -2.69 -4.23
CA ARG A 310 -3.92 -2.95 -3.30
C ARG A 310 -2.54 -2.97 -3.97
N ILE A 311 -2.47 -3.53 -5.18
CA ILE A 311 -1.22 -3.71 -5.93
C ILE A 311 -0.99 -2.64 -7.00
N CYS A 312 -1.81 -1.59 -7.07
CA CYS A 312 -1.65 -0.50 -8.02
C CYS A 312 -1.19 0.78 -7.32
N HIS A 313 -0.29 1.51 -7.97
CA HIS A 313 0.03 2.89 -7.60
C HIS A 313 0.19 3.75 -8.86
N ALA A 314 -0.23 5.01 -8.77
CA ALA A 314 0.11 6.03 -9.75
C ALA A 314 1.56 6.48 -9.54
N VAL A 315 2.28 6.76 -10.62
CA VAL A 315 3.60 7.38 -10.63
C VAL A 315 3.50 8.67 -11.40
N GLU A 316 3.70 9.78 -10.70
CA GLU A 316 3.89 11.10 -11.29
C GLU A 316 5.35 11.50 -11.04
N GLU A 317 6.05 11.81 -12.13
CA GLU A 317 7.51 11.99 -12.17
C GLU A 317 8.28 10.79 -11.57
N LEU A 318 8.45 10.78 -10.25
CA LEU A 318 9.20 9.79 -9.48
C LEU A 318 8.54 9.45 -8.14
N THR A 319 7.37 10.02 -7.86
CA THR A 319 6.64 9.81 -6.62
C THR A 319 5.53 8.80 -6.89
N ALA A 320 5.44 7.78 -6.03
CA ALA A 320 4.40 6.77 -6.11
C ALA A 320 3.24 7.13 -5.17
N TYR A 321 2.03 7.15 -5.71
CA TYR A 321 0.78 7.44 -5.01
C TYR A 321 -0.09 6.16 -5.03
N PRO A 322 -0.33 5.52 -3.87
CA PRO A 322 -1.11 4.28 -3.84
C PRO A 322 -2.54 4.52 -4.34
N CYS A 323 -3.17 3.48 -4.90
CA CYS A 323 -4.62 3.49 -5.05
C CYS A 323 -5.25 3.57 -3.67
N VAL A 324 -6.14 4.56 -3.48
CA VAL A 324 -6.79 4.81 -2.19
C VAL A 324 -8.24 4.37 -2.16
N HIS A 325 -8.84 4.08 -3.33
CA HIS A 325 -10.15 3.44 -3.41
C HIS A 325 -10.34 2.71 -4.74
N GLU A 326 -11.08 1.61 -4.70
CA GLU A 326 -11.52 0.85 -5.87
C GLU A 326 -13.04 0.71 -5.78
N SER A 327 -13.75 1.25 -6.78
CA SER A 327 -15.20 1.12 -6.84
C SER A 327 -15.62 -0.25 -7.36
N GLN A 328 -16.87 -0.64 -7.11
CA GLN A 328 -17.46 -1.86 -7.66
C GLN A 328 -17.54 -1.87 -9.19
N SER A 329 -17.56 -0.68 -9.82
CA SER A 329 -17.50 -0.52 -11.29
C SER A 329 -16.10 -0.74 -11.87
N GLY A 330 -15.06 -0.86 -11.02
CA GLY A 330 -13.68 -0.99 -11.46
C GLY A 330 -12.96 0.33 -11.71
N ASP A 331 -13.44 1.42 -11.10
CA ASP A 331 -12.77 2.71 -11.11
C ASP A 331 -11.77 2.79 -9.95
N PHE A 332 -10.59 3.33 -10.25
CA PHE A 332 -9.46 3.43 -9.32
C PHE A 332 -9.27 4.89 -8.96
N TYR A 333 -9.08 5.16 -7.67
CA TYR A 333 -8.98 6.51 -7.16
C TYR A 333 -7.58 6.72 -6.61
N PHE A 334 -6.93 7.79 -7.04
CA PHE A 334 -5.59 8.17 -6.60
C PHE A 334 -5.62 9.59 -6.03
N LEU A 335 -4.87 9.80 -4.95
CA LEU A 335 -4.58 11.14 -4.42
C LEU A 335 -3.25 11.61 -4.99
N VAL A 336 -3.30 12.42 -6.04
CA VAL A 336 -2.14 12.95 -6.76
C VAL A 336 -2.02 14.46 -6.53
N PRO A 337 -0.86 15.09 -6.76
CA PRO A 337 -0.70 16.53 -6.56
C PRO A 337 -1.69 17.35 -7.38
N ILE A 338 -2.16 18.46 -6.80
CA ILE A 338 -3.07 19.38 -7.50
C ILE A 338 -2.40 19.85 -8.79
N GLY A 339 -3.15 19.75 -9.89
CA GLY A 339 -2.69 20.13 -11.23
C GLY A 339 -2.06 19.00 -12.03
N THR A 340 -2.03 17.76 -11.51
CA THR A 340 -1.49 16.61 -12.25
C THR A 340 -2.21 16.42 -13.59
N GLU A 341 -1.50 16.60 -14.71
CA GLU A 341 -2.06 16.41 -16.07
C GLU A 341 -1.93 14.97 -16.55
N THR A 342 -0.85 14.28 -16.20
CA THR A 342 -0.63 12.88 -16.60
C THR A 342 0.15 12.13 -15.54
N PHE A 343 -0.17 10.85 -15.35
CA PHE A 343 0.61 9.92 -14.55
C PHE A 343 0.54 8.51 -15.14
N THR A 344 1.39 7.59 -14.68
CA THR A 344 1.35 6.18 -15.10
C THR A 344 1.01 5.27 -13.93
N ILE A 345 0.04 4.38 -14.10
CA ILE A 345 -0.29 3.35 -13.11
C ILE A 345 0.66 2.18 -13.29
N HIS A 346 1.35 1.82 -12.22
CA HIS A 346 2.31 0.72 -12.15
C HIS A 346 1.91 -0.29 -11.07
N GLU A 347 2.51 -1.47 -11.18
CA GLU A 347 2.41 -2.52 -10.17
C GLU A 347 3.25 -2.14 -8.95
N ARG A 348 2.63 -2.17 -7.78
CA ARG A 348 3.28 -2.08 -6.48
C ARG A 348 3.89 -3.43 -6.13
N LYS A 349 5.21 -3.52 -6.28
CA LYS A 349 5.98 -4.70 -5.85
C LYS A 349 6.32 -4.59 -4.38
N ALA A 350 5.95 -5.59 -3.59
CA ALA A 350 6.54 -5.78 -2.28
C ALA A 350 8.02 -6.20 -2.44
N ASP A 351 8.87 -5.80 -1.50
CA ASP A 351 10.30 -6.12 -1.57
C ASP A 351 10.51 -7.64 -1.65
N GLY A 352 11.09 -8.11 -2.76
CA GLY A 352 11.33 -9.52 -3.02
C GLY A 352 10.14 -10.33 -3.54
N ALA A 353 8.96 -9.72 -3.70
CA ALA A 353 7.80 -10.40 -4.29
C ALA A 353 7.94 -10.56 -5.80
N ILE A 354 7.40 -11.66 -6.31
CA ILE A 354 7.27 -11.90 -7.76
C ILE A 354 6.17 -10.97 -8.29
N SER A 355 6.37 -10.43 -9.51
CA SER A 355 5.29 -9.68 -10.19
C SER A 355 4.04 -10.54 -10.31
N VAL A 356 2.90 -9.96 -9.95
CA VAL A 356 1.57 -10.51 -10.19
C VAL A 356 1.26 -10.47 -11.69
N PHE A 357 1.63 -9.39 -12.37
CA PHE A 357 1.44 -9.29 -13.82
C PHE A 357 2.49 -10.10 -14.59
N PRO A 358 2.10 -10.93 -15.58
CA PRO A 358 3.04 -11.76 -16.33
C PRO A 358 3.93 -10.97 -17.31
N SER A 359 3.65 -9.69 -17.52
CA SER A 359 4.36 -8.78 -18.42
C SER A 359 4.41 -7.36 -17.83
N GLU A 360 4.96 -6.41 -18.57
CA GLU A 360 5.01 -5.01 -18.16
C GLU A 360 3.60 -4.44 -18.01
N PHE A 361 3.33 -3.89 -16.83
CA PHE A 361 2.09 -3.19 -16.48
C PHE A 361 2.39 -1.70 -16.34
N ALA A 362 1.88 -0.91 -17.28
CA ALA A 362 2.08 0.54 -17.33
C ALA A 362 0.92 1.19 -18.10
N VAL A 363 -0.04 1.78 -17.36
CA VAL A 363 -1.20 2.45 -17.96
C VAL A 363 -1.05 3.95 -17.80
N LYS A 364 -0.99 4.69 -18.91
CA LYS A 364 -0.94 6.15 -18.89
C LYS A 364 -2.35 6.71 -18.65
N VAL A 365 -2.49 7.58 -17.66
CA VAL A 365 -3.71 8.32 -17.39
C VAL A 365 -3.49 9.75 -17.84
N ASN A 366 -4.37 10.26 -18.71
CA ASN A 366 -4.44 11.69 -19.01
C ASN A 366 -5.59 12.29 -18.23
N VAL A 367 -5.32 13.35 -17.48
CA VAL A 367 -6.29 14.04 -16.64
C VAL A 367 -6.63 15.34 -17.34
N ALA A 368 -7.92 15.61 -17.53
CA ALA A 368 -8.34 16.89 -18.08
C ALA A 368 -7.83 18.06 -17.20
N PRO A 369 -7.35 19.17 -17.79
CA PRO A 369 -7.01 20.36 -17.02
C PRO A 369 -8.25 20.87 -16.27
N GLN A 370 -8.07 21.43 -15.07
CA GLN A 370 -9.16 22.10 -14.37
C GLN A 370 -9.68 23.25 -15.24
N THR A 371 -11.00 23.33 -15.40
CA THR A 371 -11.61 24.42 -16.14
C THR A 371 -11.61 25.65 -15.24
N ALA A 372 -11.43 26.87 -15.79
CA ALA A 372 -11.45 28.09 -14.98
C ALA A 372 -12.75 28.25 -14.17
N GLU A 373 -13.86 27.72 -14.66
CA GLU A 373 -15.15 27.67 -13.97
C GLU A 373 -15.07 26.89 -12.64
N ASP A 374 -14.23 25.84 -12.55
CA ASP A 374 -14.05 25.04 -11.34
C ASP A 374 -13.31 25.83 -10.24
N LEU A 375 -12.45 26.79 -10.63
CA LEU A 375 -11.65 27.61 -9.70
C LEU A 375 -12.43 28.80 -9.13
N GLU A 376 -13.42 29.31 -9.86
CA GLU A 376 -14.21 30.48 -9.41
C GLU A 376 -15.21 30.10 -8.30
N ILE A 377 -15.70 28.86 -8.27
CA ILE A 377 -16.68 28.39 -7.29
C ILE A 377 -16.10 28.32 -5.86
N GLU A 378 -14.79 28.08 -5.70
CA GLU A 378 -14.14 28.01 -4.37
C GLU A 378 -13.93 29.39 -3.72
N VAL A 379 -13.91 30.48 -4.49
CA VAL A 379 -13.62 31.82 -3.95
C VAL A 379 -14.88 32.47 -3.37
N GLU A 380 -16.05 32.28 -3.99
CA GLU A 380 -17.30 32.92 -3.52
C GLU A 380 -17.87 32.28 -2.24
N THR A 381 -17.59 31.00 -1.98
CA THR A 381 -18.12 30.32 -0.78
C THR A 381 -17.42 30.70 0.51
N HIS A 382 -16.20 31.26 0.45
CA HIS A 382 -15.43 31.61 1.66
C HIS A 382 -15.65 33.04 2.16
N GLU A 383 -16.27 33.91 1.36
CA GLU A 383 -16.53 35.32 1.74
C GLU A 383 -17.92 35.55 2.37
N ALA A 384 -18.81 34.55 2.36
CA ALA A 384 -20.19 34.71 2.85
C ALA A 384 -20.43 34.40 4.34
N GLU A 385 -19.43 33.91 5.09
CA GLU A 385 -19.60 33.50 6.50
C GLU A 385 -18.91 34.39 7.55
N SER A 386 -18.41 35.58 7.17
CA SER A 386 -17.86 36.54 8.13
C SER A 386 -18.84 37.66 8.52
N GLU A 387 -20.14 37.35 8.64
CA GLU A 387 -21.08 38.25 9.32
C GLU A 387 -20.92 38.13 10.84
N ASP A 388 -20.27 39.16 11.37
CA ASP A 388 -20.07 39.54 12.77
C ASP A 388 -21.34 39.30 13.64
N PRO A 389 -21.34 38.36 14.62
CA PRO A 389 -22.41 38.25 15.60
C PRO A 389 -22.19 39.30 16.69
N THR A 390 -22.42 40.56 16.35
CA THR A 390 -22.48 41.64 17.32
C THR A 390 -23.87 41.64 17.97
N ASP A 391 -23.87 41.47 19.29
CA ASP A 391 -24.90 41.89 20.25
C ASP A 391 -26.33 41.32 20.10
N MET A 392 -26.57 40.15 20.73
CA MET A 392 -27.87 39.89 21.37
C MET A 392 -27.69 39.75 22.87
N GLU A 393 -27.95 40.86 23.55
CA GLU A 393 -28.04 40.96 24.99
C GLU A 393 -29.17 40.07 25.54
N SER A 394 -28.89 39.60 26.75
CA SER A 394 -29.74 38.88 27.69
C SER A 394 -31.15 39.44 27.86
N GLU A 395 -32.15 38.56 27.77
CA GLU A 395 -33.33 38.65 28.63
C GLU A 395 -33.63 37.29 29.27
N THR A 396 -33.45 37.28 30.58
CA THR A 396 -33.89 36.26 31.53
C THR A 396 -35.41 36.23 31.61
N SER A 397 -36.02 35.07 31.47
CA SER A 397 -37.34 34.81 32.05
C SER A 397 -37.42 33.36 32.53
N ASP A 398 -37.31 33.21 33.85
CA ASP A 398 -37.91 32.15 34.62
C ASP A 398 -39.40 32.01 34.24
N ASP A 399 -39.85 30.80 33.89
CA ASP A 399 -41.14 30.32 34.42
C ASP A 399 -41.23 28.78 34.43
N SER A 400 -41.32 28.29 35.65
CA SER A 400 -41.98 27.08 36.09
C SER A 400 -43.25 26.70 35.31
N THR A 401 -43.42 25.42 34.92
CA THR A 401 -44.57 24.62 35.40
C THR A 401 -44.45 23.14 35.03
N SER A 402 -45.12 22.35 35.86
CA SER A 402 -45.19 20.92 36.02
C SER A 402 -46.07 20.20 34.99
N ASP A 403 -46.23 18.90 35.25
CA ASP A 403 -47.32 17.98 34.82
C ASP A 403 -46.89 17.04 33.69
N ASP A 404 -46.56 15.78 34.02
CA ASP A 404 -47.51 14.69 34.29
C ASP A 404 -48.43 14.44 33.10
N SER A 405 -48.12 13.40 32.32
CA SER A 405 -49.12 12.66 31.54
C SER A 405 -48.59 11.30 31.12
N THR A 406 -49.09 10.34 31.87
CA THR A 406 -49.10 8.90 31.64
C THR A 406 -50.11 8.56 30.53
N SER A 407 -49.70 7.87 29.46
CA SER A 407 -50.51 6.95 28.62
C SER A 407 -49.65 6.56 27.41
N GLY A 408 -49.35 5.31 27.10
CA GLY A 408 -50.27 4.18 27.03
C GLY A 408 -50.76 4.04 25.59
N MET A 409 -50.01 3.33 24.74
CA MET A 409 -50.50 2.79 23.47
C MET A 409 -49.67 1.57 23.05
N GLU A 410 -50.15 0.41 23.49
CA GLU A 410 -49.91 -0.87 22.83
C GLU A 410 -50.63 -0.87 21.47
N SER A 411 -49.94 -1.30 20.41
CA SER A 411 -50.59 -1.94 19.26
C SER A 411 -49.62 -2.91 18.61
N PRO A 412 -49.96 -4.21 18.52
CA PRO A 412 -49.26 -5.16 17.70
C PRO A 412 -49.80 -5.07 16.28
N MET A 413 -48.92 -4.86 15.30
CA MET A 413 -49.27 -5.02 13.90
C MET A 413 -48.61 -6.32 13.42
N GLU A 414 -49.38 -7.40 13.48
CA GLU A 414 -49.13 -8.63 12.73
C GLU A 414 -49.25 -8.29 11.24
N LEU A 415 -48.20 -8.57 10.48
CA LEU A 415 -48.25 -8.65 9.03
C LEU A 415 -47.75 -10.03 8.64
N ASP A 416 -48.73 -10.91 8.43
CA ASP A 416 -48.58 -12.10 7.61
C ASP A 416 -48.10 -11.67 6.21
N SER A 417 -47.04 -12.32 5.74
CA SER A 417 -46.68 -12.30 4.32
C SER A 417 -46.16 -13.67 3.96
N ASP A 418 -47.11 -14.53 3.63
CA ASP A 418 -46.94 -15.67 2.75
C ASP A 418 -46.40 -15.18 1.40
N SER A 419 -45.24 -15.68 0.98
CA SER A 419 -44.89 -15.70 -0.45
C SER A 419 -44.08 -16.95 -0.76
N GLU A 420 -44.83 -17.97 -1.15
CA GLU A 420 -44.60 -18.86 -2.30
C GLU A 420 -43.16 -19.13 -2.76
N THR A 421 -42.76 -20.38 -2.55
CA THR A 421 -42.27 -21.30 -3.59
C THR A 421 -42.15 -20.75 -5.01
N SER A 422 -40.94 -20.76 -5.57
CA SER A 422 -40.75 -21.16 -6.96
C SER A 422 -39.46 -21.96 -7.12
N GLU A 423 -39.65 -23.21 -7.52
CA GLU A 423 -38.64 -24.06 -8.16
C GLU A 423 -38.28 -23.47 -9.52
N GLN A 424 -36.98 -23.39 -9.83
CA GLN A 424 -36.41 -23.81 -11.12
C GLN A 424 -34.89 -23.91 -11.04
#